data_AF-A0A1I8AU82-F1
#
_entry.id   AF-A0A1I8AU82-F1
#
_cell.length_a   1.000
_cell.length_b   1.000
_cell.length_c   1.000
_cell.angle_alpha   90.00
_cell.angle_beta   90.00
_cell.angle_gamma   90.00
#
_symmetry.space_group_name_H-M   'P 1'
#
loop_
_entity.id
_entity.type
_entity.pdbx_description
1 polymer ?
#
loop_
_entity_poly.entity_id
_entity_poly.type
_entity_poly.pdbx_seq_one_letter_code
_entity_poly.pdbx_strand_id
1 'polypeptide(L)'
;MAAPVVLKTLFGCTGCMAAIESLNKESLRTMDLMTFTTFLFVSLHGVVFTSKFFKVPNRIPIVSYLPIVVIFFLVSTANNHALSYSVPIPLVITLRSGALVSNMLIGKLWLRHSYSTQKLVSILVITVGIVLFTLETVSAGGVRHDVTEGTTVTQAIGVTLLIGALLFSSFLGHYQQKLYVKYGKHDEEAMFYVHLLSLPGFLLLLPSIRTGMNDIIISPHLQIAGTHIPVPVAACKLVLIIIFQWICIKNVYRLTSVTDSLNVTLVTTLRKFLSLSLSVIFFDNRFTIIHGAAFLLVTLGTFFYNDSLFAWLRSSWDGSAKKKKQ
;
A
#
# COMPACT_ATOMS: atom_id res chain seq x y z
N MET A 1 5.55 11.28 -18.14
CA MET A 1 4.62 11.68 -17.06
C MET A 1 4.49 10.65 -15.94
N ALA A 2 4.57 9.33 -16.19
CA ALA A 2 4.35 8.32 -15.15
C ALA A 2 5.48 8.22 -14.09
N ALA A 3 6.75 8.37 -14.47
CA ALA A 3 7.88 8.19 -13.56
C ALA A 3 7.90 9.10 -12.30
N PRO A 4 7.65 10.42 -12.38
CA PRO A 4 7.56 11.23 -11.16
C PRO A 4 6.39 10.82 -10.26
N VAL A 5 5.31 10.29 -10.83
CA VAL A 5 4.17 9.75 -10.06
C VAL A 5 4.58 8.45 -9.36
N VAL A 6 5.31 7.55 -10.03
CA VAL A 6 5.85 6.32 -9.44
C VAL A 6 6.79 6.64 -8.28
N LEU A 7 7.75 7.55 -8.47
CA LEU A 7 8.70 7.90 -7.41
C LEU A 7 8.00 8.53 -6.20
N LYS A 8 7.06 9.45 -6.43
CA LYS A 8 6.25 10.04 -5.36
C LYS A 8 5.35 9.02 -4.66
N THR A 9 4.83 8.04 -5.40
CA THR A 9 4.07 6.90 -4.83
C THR A 9 4.96 6.08 -3.91
N LEU A 10 6.15 5.66 -4.39
CA LEU A 10 7.09 4.90 -3.57
C LEU A 10 7.52 5.68 -2.34
N PHE A 11 7.90 6.95 -2.49
CA PHE A 11 8.29 7.83 -1.39
C PHE A 11 7.18 7.97 -0.34
N GLY A 12 5.99 8.39 -0.76
CA GLY A 12 4.87 8.62 0.16
C GLY A 12 4.48 7.35 0.91
N CYS A 13 4.40 6.23 0.19
CA CYS A 13 3.93 5.01 0.80
C CYS A 13 4.99 4.29 1.64
N THR A 14 6.28 4.34 1.27
CA THR A 14 7.38 3.82 2.12
C THR A 14 7.57 4.68 3.36
N GLY A 15 7.51 6.01 3.22
CA GLY A 15 7.55 6.94 4.37
C GLY A 15 6.40 6.71 5.34
N CYS A 16 5.20 6.44 4.83
CA CYS A 16 4.05 6.06 5.65
C CYS A 16 4.32 4.78 6.45
N MET A 17 4.83 3.73 5.80
CA MET A 17 5.13 2.46 6.49
C MET A 17 6.18 2.64 7.59
N ALA A 18 7.24 3.41 7.35
CA ALA A 18 8.25 3.71 8.36
C ALA A 18 7.65 4.47 9.56
N ALA A 19 6.75 5.43 9.30
CA ALA A 19 6.06 6.17 10.35
C ALA A 19 5.09 5.28 11.16
N ILE A 20 4.36 4.38 10.49
CA ILE A 20 3.50 3.36 11.13
C ILE A 20 4.32 2.44 12.03
N GLU A 21 5.47 1.96 11.56
CA GLU A 21 6.35 1.08 12.35
C GLU A 21 6.85 1.78 13.62
N SER A 22 7.23 3.05 13.49
CA SER A 22 7.66 3.88 14.63
C SER A 22 6.54 4.08 15.67
N LEU A 23 5.28 4.15 15.23
CA LEU A 23 4.13 4.26 16.12
C LEU A 23 3.77 2.92 16.77
N ASN A 24 3.80 1.82 16.01
CA ASN A 24 3.44 0.49 16.52
C ASN A 24 4.45 -0.07 17.53
N LYS A 25 5.71 0.38 17.51
CA LYS A 25 6.73 0.02 18.53
C LYS A 25 6.32 0.42 19.96
N GLU A 26 5.41 1.37 20.12
CA GLU A 26 4.90 1.83 21.42
C GLU A 26 3.70 1.00 21.92
N SER A 27 3.40 -0.15 21.30
CA SER A 27 2.31 -1.07 21.65
C SER A 27 0.88 -0.49 21.55
N LEU A 28 0.70 0.60 20.79
CA LEU A 28 -0.59 1.27 20.64
C LEU A 28 -1.47 0.58 19.59
N ARG A 29 -2.75 0.30 19.91
CA ARG A 29 -3.71 -0.32 18.99
C ARG A 29 -4.35 0.74 18.08
N THR A 30 -3.56 1.33 17.17
CA THR A 30 -3.95 2.56 16.45
C THR A 30 -4.32 2.37 14.97
N MET A 31 -4.32 1.15 14.42
CA MET A 31 -4.51 0.93 12.97
C MET A 31 -5.83 1.46 12.41
N ASP A 32 -6.94 1.20 13.10
CA ASP A 32 -8.26 1.71 12.68
C ASP A 32 -8.33 3.24 12.82
N LEU A 33 -7.72 3.81 13.87
CA LEU A 33 -7.62 5.26 14.07
C LEU A 33 -6.78 5.93 12.98
N MET A 34 -5.63 5.37 12.62
CA MET A 34 -4.77 5.87 11.54
C MET A 34 -5.51 5.92 10.22
N THR A 35 -6.26 4.86 9.91
CA THR A 35 -7.05 4.77 8.68
C THR A 35 -8.20 5.78 8.70
N PHE A 36 -8.94 5.86 9.81
CA PHE A 36 -10.04 6.83 9.98
C PHE A 36 -9.56 8.27 9.84
N THR A 37 -8.51 8.67 10.56
CA THR A 37 -7.98 10.04 10.53
C THR A 37 -7.42 10.42 9.18
N THR A 38 -6.81 9.47 8.46
CA THR A 38 -6.42 9.65 7.05
C THR A 38 -7.64 9.91 6.17
N PHE A 39 -8.69 9.09 6.27
CA PHE A 39 -9.91 9.23 5.47
C PHE A 39 -10.60 10.55 5.76
N LEU A 40 -10.66 10.96 7.03
CA LEU A 40 -11.18 12.24 7.46
C LEU A 40 -10.36 13.39 6.85
N PHE A 41 -9.03 13.33 6.94
CA PHE A 41 -8.14 14.35 6.37
C PHE A 41 -8.30 14.48 4.85
N VAL A 42 -8.27 13.35 4.11
CA VAL A 42 -8.46 13.34 2.65
C VAL A 42 -9.83 13.91 2.28
N SER A 43 -10.88 13.58 3.05
CA SER A 43 -12.23 14.08 2.82
C SER A 43 -12.31 15.59 3.07
N LEU A 44 -11.79 16.09 4.19
CA LEU A 44 -11.75 17.52 4.52
C LEU A 44 -10.96 18.32 3.48
N HIS A 45 -9.77 17.83 3.10
CA HIS A 45 -8.98 18.41 2.03
C HIS A 45 -9.76 18.43 0.71
N GLY A 46 -10.45 17.33 0.38
CA GLY A 46 -11.28 17.24 -0.83
C GLY A 46 -12.49 18.18 -0.83
N VAL A 47 -13.15 18.39 0.32
CA VAL A 47 -14.22 19.40 0.44
C VAL A 47 -13.71 20.79 0.09
N VAL A 48 -12.56 21.18 0.63
CA VAL A 48 -12.00 22.53 0.43
C VAL A 48 -11.41 22.70 -0.96
N PHE A 49 -10.54 21.80 -1.40
CA PHE A 49 -9.71 21.99 -2.59
C PHE A 49 -10.29 21.36 -3.87
N THR A 50 -11.00 20.23 -3.75
CA THR A 50 -11.53 19.50 -4.92
C THR A 50 -12.97 19.92 -5.23
N SER A 51 -13.85 19.86 -4.23
CA SER A 51 -15.28 20.14 -4.36
C SER A 51 -15.62 21.64 -4.22
N LYS A 52 -14.71 22.42 -3.62
CA LYS A 52 -14.90 23.84 -3.28
C LYS A 52 -16.20 24.07 -2.50
N PHE A 53 -16.40 23.29 -1.43
CA PHE A 53 -17.64 23.24 -0.65
C PHE A 53 -18.87 22.83 -1.49
N PHE A 54 -18.74 21.74 -2.26
CA PHE A 54 -19.82 21.20 -3.10
C PHE A 54 -20.34 22.16 -4.19
N LYS A 55 -19.55 23.16 -4.56
CA LYS A 55 -19.85 24.10 -5.65
C LYS A 55 -19.49 23.55 -7.03
N VAL A 56 -18.54 22.62 -7.10
CA VAL A 56 -18.11 22.00 -8.37
C VAL A 56 -19.01 20.79 -8.67
N PRO A 57 -19.65 20.73 -9.86
CA PRO A 57 -20.48 19.59 -10.23
C PRO A 57 -19.63 18.35 -10.50
N ASN A 58 -20.19 17.19 -10.17
CA ASN A 58 -19.51 15.90 -10.31
C ASN A 58 -19.44 15.48 -11.77
N ARG A 59 -18.26 15.02 -12.20
CA ARG A 59 -18.05 14.44 -13.53
C ARG A 59 -18.35 12.94 -13.53
N ILE A 60 -18.13 12.28 -12.39
CA ILE A 60 -18.45 10.88 -12.19
C ILE A 60 -19.70 10.77 -11.32
N PRO A 61 -20.73 10.01 -11.74
CA PRO A 61 -21.92 9.80 -10.91
C PRO A 61 -21.54 9.15 -9.57
N ILE A 62 -22.01 9.72 -8.46
CA ILE A 62 -21.64 9.29 -7.08
C ILE A 62 -21.86 7.79 -6.87
N VAL A 63 -22.95 7.23 -7.43
CA VAL A 63 -23.28 5.80 -7.36
C VAL A 63 -22.20 4.90 -7.96
N SER A 64 -21.38 5.41 -8.89
CA SER A 64 -20.27 4.67 -9.50
C SER A 64 -19.12 4.44 -8.51
N TYR A 65 -19.07 5.16 -7.39
CA TYR A 65 -18.08 4.95 -6.33
C TYR A 65 -18.51 3.89 -5.32
N LEU A 66 -19.79 3.53 -5.23
CA LEU A 66 -20.28 2.58 -4.22
C LEU A 66 -19.58 1.21 -4.30
N PRO A 67 -19.37 0.60 -5.49
CA PRO A 67 -18.62 -0.66 -5.56
C PRO A 67 -17.19 -0.53 -5.05
N ILE A 68 -16.53 0.61 -5.31
CA ILE A 68 -15.18 0.88 -4.81
C ILE A 68 -15.16 0.95 -3.29
N VAL A 69 -16.10 1.68 -2.70
CA VAL A 69 -16.23 1.85 -1.24
C VAL A 69 -16.49 0.49 -0.55
N VAL A 70 -17.46 -0.28 -1.05
CA VAL A 70 -17.80 -1.60 -0.48
C VAL A 70 -16.62 -2.55 -0.56
N ILE A 71 -15.97 -2.65 -1.72
CA ILE A 71 -14.83 -3.55 -1.91
C ILE A 71 -13.63 -3.11 -1.07
N PHE A 72 -13.39 -1.80 -0.95
CA PHE A 72 -12.34 -1.28 -0.07
C PHE A 72 -12.56 -1.74 1.39
N PHE A 73 -13.77 -1.60 1.92
CA PHE A 73 -14.08 -2.07 3.27
C PHE A 73 -13.90 -3.58 3.42
N LEU A 74 -14.45 -4.38 2.50
CA LEU A 74 -14.28 -5.84 2.53
C LEU A 74 -12.80 -6.24 2.53
N VAL A 75 -12.00 -5.64 1.65
CA VAL A 75 -10.56 -5.87 1.57
C VAL A 75 -9.86 -5.44 2.87
N SER A 76 -10.20 -4.26 3.41
CA SER A 76 -9.55 -3.74 4.62
C SER A 76 -9.86 -4.60 5.84
N THR A 77 -11.14 -4.93 6.04
CA THR A 77 -11.58 -5.79 7.15
C THR A 77 -10.99 -7.19 7.02
N ALA A 78 -11.04 -7.82 5.84
CA ALA A 78 -10.45 -9.14 5.63
C ALA A 78 -8.93 -9.14 5.89
N ASN A 79 -8.21 -8.11 5.42
CA ASN A 79 -6.77 -8.00 5.64
C ASN A 79 -6.37 -7.81 7.12
N ASN A 80 -7.20 -7.11 7.89
CA ASN A 80 -6.95 -6.86 9.31
C ASN A 80 -7.32 -8.09 10.15
N HIS A 81 -8.51 -8.67 9.91
CA HIS A 81 -8.96 -9.86 10.64
C HIS A 81 -8.15 -11.11 10.33
N ALA A 82 -7.61 -11.26 9.11
CA ALA A 82 -6.77 -12.41 8.75
C ALA A 82 -5.57 -12.61 9.69
N LEU A 83 -5.05 -11.53 10.27
CA LEU A 83 -3.93 -11.58 11.22
C LEU A 83 -4.32 -12.22 12.56
N SER A 84 -5.61 -12.19 12.92
CA SER A 84 -6.12 -12.83 14.15
C SER A 84 -6.27 -14.35 14.02
N TYR A 85 -6.09 -14.92 12.83
CA TYR A 85 -6.22 -16.36 12.56
C TYR A 85 -4.88 -17.12 12.62
N SER A 86 -3.89 -16.59 13.35
CA SER A 86 -2.58 -17.22 13.56
C SER A 86 -1.85 -17.58 12.25
N VAL A 87 -2.08 -16.81 11.18
CA VAL A 87 -1.37 -16.99 9.91
C VAL A 87 0.05 -16.47 10.07
N PRO A 88 1.10 -17.27 9.80
CA PRO A 88 2.47 -16.79 9.90
C PRO A 88 2.67 -15.53 9.06
N ILE A 89 3.22 -14.47 9.67
CA ILE A 89 3.52 -13.19 8.99
C ILE A 89 4.26 -13.38 7.65
N PRO A 90 5.24 -14.30 7.53
CA PRO A 90 5.90 -14.57 6.24
C PRO A 90 4.95 -15.11 5.18
N LEU A 91 3.99 -15.94 5.56
CA LEU A 91 2.96 -16.45 4.66
C LEU A 91 2.02 -15.32 4.23
N VAL A 92 1.64 -14.40 5.15
CA VAL A 92 0.85 -13.21 4.81
C VAL A 92 1.56 -12.32 3.79
N ILE A 93 2.86 -12.07 3.98
CA ILE A 93 3.70 -11.28 3.06
C ILE A 93 3.75 -11.95 1.69
N THR A 94 4.00 -13.26 1.68
CA THR A 94 4.09 -14.07 0.46
C THR A 94 2.76 -14.11 -0.30
N LEU A 95 1.64 -14.35 0.38
CA LEU A 95 0.33 -14.35 -0.27
C LEU A 95 0.02 -12.96 -0.84
N ARG A 96 0.34 -11.89 -0.11
CA ARG A 96 0.08 -10.52 -0.57
C ARG A 96 0.91 -10.09 -1.78
N SER A 97 2.02 -10.77 -2.10
CA SER A 97 2.77 -10.53 -3.33
C SER A 97 2.10 -11.17 -4.56
N GLY A 98 1.19 -12.14 -4.35
CA GLY A 98 0.34 -12.74 -5.38
C GLY A 98 -0.67 -11.78 -6.03
N ALA A 99 -0.73 -10.52 -5.58
CA ALA A 99 -1.58 -9.49 -6.18
C ALA A 99 -1.30 -9.29 -7.68
N LEU A 100 -0.04 -9.40 -8.13
CA LEU A 100 0.31 -9.29 -9.55
C LEU A 100 -0.33 -10.41 -10.40
N VAL A 101 -0.21 -11.65 -9.92
CA VAL A 101 -0.78 -12.84 -10.57
C VAL A 101 -2.30 -12.77 -10.57
N SER A 102 -2.90 -12.41 -9.43
CA SER A 102 -4.33 -12.19 -9.30
C SER A 102 -4.84 -11.08 -10.24
N ASN A 103 -4.10 -9.98 -10.38
CA ASN A 103 -4.48 -8.89 -11.28
C ASN A 103 -4.48 -9.32 -12.74
N MET A 104 -3.47 -10.09 -13.19
CA MET A 104 -3.45 -10.67 -14.53
C MET A 104 -4.60 -11.66 -14.74
N LEU A 105 -4.88 -12.52 -13.76
CA LEU A 105 -5.97 -13.50 -13.83
C LEU A 105 -7.31 -12.80 -14.02
N ILE A 106 -7.63 -11.84 -13.15
CA ILE A 106 -8.89 -11.06 -13.23
C ILE A 106 -8.94 -10.26 -14.54
N GLY A 107 -7.83 -9.65 -14.97
CA GLY A 107 -7.80 -8.92 -16.24
C GLY A 107 -8.04 -9.80 -17.46
N LYS A 108 -7.53 -11.03 -17.45
CA LYS A 108 -7.78 -12.02 -18.51
C LYS A 108 -9.22 -12.54 -18.49
N LEU A 109 -9.75 -12.86 -17.30
CA LEU A 109 -11.10 -13.42 -17.16
C LEU A 109 -12.21 -12.38 -17.38
N TRP A 110 -12.04 -11.18 -16.82
CA TRP A 110 -13.10 -10.16 -16.82
C TRP A 110 -13.01 -9.20 -18.01
N LEU A 111 -11.81 -8.70 -18.31
CA LEU A 111 -11.61 -7.69 -19.37
C LEU A 111 -11.12 -8.31 -20.69
N ARG A 112 -10.94 -9.65 -20.74
CA ARG A 112 -10.39 -10.38 -21.89
C ARG A 112 -9.08 -9.79 -22.41
N HIS A 113 -8.26 -9.24 -21.50
CA HIS A 113 -6.96 -8.71 -21.87
C HIS A 113 -5.99 -9.84 -22.25
N SER A 114 -5.25 -9.62 -23.33
CA SER A 114 -4.10 -10.45 -23.70
C SER A 114 -2.82 -9.79 -23.15
N TYR A 115 -2.00 -10.57 -22.45
CA TYR A 115 -0.72 -10.13 -21.93
C TYR A 115 0.41 -10.76 -22.75
N SER A 116 1.48 -10.00 -23.00
CA SER A 116 2.66 -10.56 -23.67
C SER A 116 3.33 -11.62 -22.79
N THR A 117 3.98 -12.59 -23.44
CA THR A 117 4.77 -13.64 -22.76
C THR A 117 5.87 -13.02 -21.90
N GLN A 118 6.49 -11.92 -22.35
CA GLN A 118 7.44 -11.14 -21.58
C GLN A 118 6.85 -10.67 -20.25
N LYS A 119 5.67 -10.03 -20.24
CA LYS A 119 5.01 -9.57 -18.99
C LYS A 119 4.71 -10.73 -18.05
N LEU A 120 4.28 -11.87 -18.58
CA LEU A 120 3.99 -13.07 -17.80
C LEU A 120 5.27 -13.60 -17.12
N VAL A 121 6.35 -13.80 -17.89
CA VAL A 121 7.64 -14.27 -17.38
C VAL A 121 8.20 -13.31 -16.34
N SER A 122 8.14 -12.00 -16.61
CA SER A 122 8.59 -10.98 -15.66
C SER A 122 7.85 -11.03 -14.32
N ILE A 123 6.52 -11.19 -14.34
CA ILE A 123 5.72 -11.30 -13.10
C ILE A 123 6.04 -12.58 -12.34
N LEU A 124 6.27 -13.70 -13.04
CA LEU A 124 6.72 -14.95 -12.41
C LEU A 124 8.09 -14.76 -11.73
N VAL A 125 9.05 -14.15 -12.42
CA VAL A 125 10.39 -13.86 -11.86
C VAL A 125 10.28 -12.95 -10.63
N ILE A 126 9.45 -11.90 -10.68
CA ILE A 126 9.20 -11.02 -9.51
C ILE A 126 8.59 -11.82 -8.36
N THR A 127 7.61 -12.68 -8.65
CA THR A 127 6.92 -13.47 -7.62
C THR A 127 7.90 -14.44 -6.94
N VAL A 128 8.72 -15.15 -7.71
CA VAL A 128 9.76 -16.05 -7.20
C VAL A 128 10.77 -15.28 -6.35
N GLY A 129 11.22 -14.11 -6.81
CA GLY A 129 12.14 -13.26 -6.05
C GLY A 129 11.56 -12.84 -4.69
N ILE A 130 10.29 -12.43 -4.63
CA ILE A 130 9.66 -12.04 -3.35
C ILE A 130 9.51 -13.25 -2.42
N VAL A 131 9.14 -14.42 -2.94
CA VAL A 131 9.03 -15.66 -2.16
C VAL A 131 10.39 -16.02 -1.55
N LEU A 132 11.45 -16.07 -2.37
CA LEU A 132 12.81 -16.38 -1.90
C LEU A 132 13.29 -15.38 -0.85
N PHE A 133 13.09 -14.09 -1.08
CA PHE A 133 13.46 -13.06 -0.11
C PHE A 133 12.75 -13.29 1.23
N THR A 134 11.43 -13.53 1.18
CA THR A 134 10.61 -13.70 2.38
C THR A 134 11.02 -14.95 3.15
N LEU A 135 11.18 -16.10 2.48
CA LEU A 135 11.61 -17.35 3.11
C LEU A 135 12.98 -17.22 3.77
N GLU A 136 13.91 -16.54 3.09
CA GLU A 136 15.24 -16.33 3.64
C GLU A 136 15.23 -15.40 4.85
N THR A 137 14.39 -14.35 4.84
CA THR A 137 14.24 -13.46 6.00
C THR A 137 13.74 -14.24 7.22
N VAL A 138 12.89 -15.26 7.03
CA VAL A 138 12.45 -16.15 8.11
C VAL A 138 13.60 -17.01 8.61
N SER A 139 14.27 -17.71 7.71
CA SER A 139 15.38 -18.61 8.05
C SER A 139 16.54 -17.90 8.75
N ALA A 140 16.80 -16.65 8.37
CA ALA A 140 17.83 -15.80 8.97
C ALA A 140 17.43 -15.18 10.32
N GLY A 141 16.24 -15.49 10.84
CA GLY A 141 15.73 -14.98 12.11
C GLY A 141 15.21 -13.54 12.07
N GLY A 142 15.05 -12.95 10.88
CA GLY A 142 14.64 -11.57 10.69
C GLY A 142 13.15 -11.28 10.91
N VAL A 143 12.32 -12.32 10.97
CA VAL A 143 10.91 -12.22 11.41
C VAL A 143 10.73 -13.19 12.57
N ARG A 144 10.33 -12.67 13.75
CA ARG A 144 9.99 -13.51 14.91
C ARG A 144 8.91 -14.51 14.48
N HIS A 145 9.17 -15.79 14.72
CA HIS A 145 8.17 -16.86 14.64
C HIS A 145 7.17 -16.68 15.79
N ASP A 146 6.30 -15.66 15.73
CA ASP A 146 5.04 -15.67 16.48
C ASP A 146 4.10 -16.63 15.75
N VAL A 147 4.42 -17.92 15.77
CA VAL A 147 3.45 -18.96 15.47
C VAL A 147 2.57 -19.06 16.70
N THR A 148 1.50 -18.27 16.73
CA THR A 148 0.45 -18.48 17.73
C THR A 148 -0.11 -19.89 17.51
N GLU A 149 -0.20 -20.71 18.56
CA GLU A 149 -0.83 -22.04 18.49
C GLU A 149 -2.24 -21.91 17.93
N GLY A 150 -2.40 -22.21 16.64
CA GLY A 150 -3.66 -22.16 15.93
C GLY A 150 -3.91 -23.50 15.27
N THR A 151 -5.17 -23.94 15.25
CA THR A 151 -5.51 -25.16 14.53
C THR A 151 -5.28 -24.97 13.03
N THR A 152 -5.03 -26.07 12.31
CA THR A 152 -4.94 -26.07 10.83
C THR A 152 -6.17 -25.44 10.18
N VAL A 153 -7.35 -25.60 10.80
CA VAL A 153 -8.62 -25.00 10.36
C VAL A 153 -8.61 -23.47 10.53
N THR A 154 -8.17 -22.97 11.68
CA THR A 154 -8.05 -21.53 11.94
C THR A 154 -7.14 -20.86 10.91
N GLN A 155 -5.98 -21.46 10.65
CA GLN A 155 -5.04 -20.95 9.64
C GLN A 155 -5.61 -20.99 8.23
N ALA A 156 -6.33 -22.06 7.88
CA ALA A 156 -7.00 -22.17 6.57
C ALA A 156 -8.00 -21.03 6.35
N ILE A 157 -8.79 -20.67 7.37
CA ILE A 157 -9.72 -19.53 7.31
C ILE A 157 -8.96 -18.22 7.05
N GLY A 158 -7.87 -17.97 7.77
CA GLY A 158 -7.03 -16.79 7.57
C GLY A 158 -6.44 -16.71 6.15
N VAL A 159 -5.97 -17.84 5.62
CA VAL A 159 -5.47 -17.94 4.23
C VAL A 159 -6.58 -17.67 3.21
N THR A 160 -7.77 -18.24 3.40
CA THR A 160 -8.93 -17.99 2.53
C THR A 160 -9.33 -16.52 2.52
N LEU A 161 -9.34 -15.85 3.68
CA LEU A 161 -9.60 -14.41 3.79
C LEU A 161 -8.58 -13.58 3.01
N LEU A 162 -7.29 -13.92 3.11
CA LEU A 162 -6.22 -13.23 2.37
C LEU A 162 -6.36 -13.42 0.86
N ILE A 163 -6.66 -14.63 0.39
CA ILE A 163 -6.89 -14.90 -1.05
C ILE A 163 -8.09 -14.11 -1.54
N GLY A 164 -9.20 -14.11 -0.80
CA GLY A 164 -10.38 -13.31 -1.13
C GLY A 164 -10.05 -11.81 -1.21
N ALA A 165 -9.33 -11.28 -0.22
CA ALA A 165 -8.90 -9.89 -0.21
C ALA A 165 -8.01 -9.53 -1.41
N LEU A 166 -7.15 -10.45 -1.89
CA LEU A 166 -6.30 -10.24 -3.06
C LEU A 166 -7.11 -10.18 -4.37
N LEU A 167 -8.07 -11.07 -4.53
CA LEU A 167 -8.97 -11.08 -5.68
C LEU A 167 -9.82 -9.81 -5.72
N PHE A 168 -10.42 -9.42 -4.59
CA PHE A 168 -11.19 -8.18 -4.48
C PHE A 168 -10.33 -6.93 -4.70
N SER A 169 -9.09 -6.89 -4.18
CA SER A 169 -8.15 -5.80 -4.45
C SER A 169 -7.82 -5.68 -5.94
N SER A 170 -7.69 -6.82 -6.63
CA SER A 170 -7.41 -6.87 -8.06
C SER A 170 -8.61 -6.39 -8.88
N PHE A 171 -9.81 -6.84 -8.52
CA PHE A 171 -11.05 -6.38 -9.12
C PHE A 171 -11.24 -4.86 -8.94
N LEU A 172 -10.96 -4.34 -7.75
CA LEU A 172 -11.04 -2.92 -7.45
C LEU A 172 -10.19 -2.08 -8.42
N GLY A 173 -8.94 -2.47 -8.67
CA GLY A 173 -8.05 -1.76 -9.59
C GLY A 173 -8.58 -1.74 -11.04
N HIS A 174 -9.10 -2.87 -11.52
CA HIS A 174 -9.73 -2.96 -12.85
C HIS A 174 -11.00 -2.13 -12.95
N TYR A 175 -11.82 -2.11 -11.90
CA TYR A 175 -13.03 -1.30 -11.85
C TYR A 175 -12.70 0.20 -11.87
N GLN A 176 -11.69 0.65 -11.12
CA GLN A 176 -11.20 2.04 -11.16
C GLN A 176 -10.70 2.43 -12.55
N GLN A 177 -9.95 1.55 -13.22
CA GLN A 177 -9.50 1.79 -14.59
C GLN A 177 -10.69 1.93 -15.57
N LYS A 178 -11.68 1.05 -15.48
CA LYS A 178 -12.90 1.13 -16.29
C LYS A 178 -13.68 2.43 -16.03
N LEU A 179 -13.72 2.88 -14.78
CA LEU A 179 -14.34 4.14 -14.38
C LEU A 179 -13.67 5.33 -15.09
N TYR A 180 -12.33 5.39 -15.11
CA TYR A 180 -11.58 6.45 -15.78
C TYR A 180 -11.67 6.40 -17.31
N VAL A 181 -11.77 5.21 -17.89
CA VAL A 181 -12.04 5.08 -19.33
C VAL A 181 -13.43 5.61 -19.68
N LYS A 182 -14.43 5.34 -18.85
CA LYS A 182 -15.83 5.73 -19.10
C LYS A 182 -16.09 7.22 -18.88
N TYR A 183 -15.60 7.79 -17.77
CA TYR A 183 -15.96 9.15 -17.35
C TYR A 183 -14.81 10.16 -17.44
N GLY A 184 -13.61 9.72 -17.85
CA GLY A 184 -12.42 10.56 -17.91
C GLY A 184 -11.57 10.51 -16.64
N LYS A 185 -10.39 11.11 -16.72
CA LYS A 185 -9.35 11.07 -15.68
C LYS A 185 -9.60 12.12 -14.61
N HIS A 186 -10.54 11.85 -13.72
CA HIS A 186 -10.89 12.70 -12.58
C HIS A 186 -10.37 12.07 -11.27
N ASP A 187 -9.06 11.96 -11.13
CA ASP A 187 -8.40 11.25 -10.03
C ASP A 187 -8.57 11.94 -8.68
N GLU A 188 -8.52 13.27 -8.62
CA GLU A 188 -8.76 14.01 -7.37
C GLU A 188 -10.23 13.93 -6.93
N GLU A 189 -11.19 13.99 -7.87
CA GLU A 189 -12.62 13.80 -7.59
C GLU A 189 -12.90 12.39 -7.07
N ALA A 190 -12.34 11.37 -7.74
CA ALA A 190 -12.46 9.98 -7.32
C ALA A 190 -11.83 9.74 -5.95
N MET A 191 -10.66 10.30 -5.69
CA MET A 191 -10.02 10.23 -4.37
C MET A 191 -10.94 10.86 -3.32
N PHE A 192 -11.45 12.06 -3.55
CA PHE A 192 -12.35 12.74 -2.61
C PHE A 192 -13.59 11.91 -2.30
N TYR A 193 -14.36 11.50 -3.31
CA TYR A 193 -15.63 10.80 -3.10
C TYR A 193 -15.46 9.42 -2.48
N VAL A 194 -14.44 8.65 -2.88
CA VAL A 194 -14.21 7.33 -2.29
C VAL A 194 -13.92 7.45 -0.79
N HIS A 195 -13.11 8.43 -0.36
CA HIS A 195 -12.79 8.59 1.06
C HIS A 195 -13.98 9.17 1.84
N LEU A 196 -14.68 10.16 1.28
CA LEU A 196 -15.86 10.76 1.91
C LEU A 196 -16.98 9.73 2.11
N LEU A 197 -17.31 8.98 1.06
CA LEU A 197 -18.37 7.96 1.10
C LEU A 197 -18.00 6.75 1.94
N SER A 198 -16.70 6.57 2.25
CA SER A 198 -16.25 5.50 3.13
C SER A 198 -16.39 5.87 4.61
N LEU A 199 -16.44 7.15 4.99
CA LEU A 199 -16.51 7.56 6.40
C LEU A 199 -17.63 6.89 7.21
N PRO A 200 -18.86 6.72 6.70
CA PRO A 200 -19.92 6.02 7.44
C PRO A 200 -19.57 4.59 7.83
N GLY A 201 -18.75 3.88 7.05
CA GLY A 201 -18.33 2.51 7.38
C GLY A 201 -17.45 2.42 8.63
N PHE A 202 -16.74 3.50 8.98
CA PHE A 202 -15.95 3.56 10.21
C PHE A 202 -16.79 3.60 11.48
N LEU A 203 -18.12 3.79 11.39
CA LEU A 203 -19.02 3.64 12.53
C LEU A 203 -18.92 2.24 13.15
N LEU A 204 -18.68 1.21 12.32
CA LEU A 204 -18.47 -0.16 12.77
C LEU A 204 -17.15 -0.35 13.54
N LEU A 205 -16.20 0.56 13.35
CA LEU A 205 -14.85 0.50 13.93
C LEU A 205 -14.68 1.49 15.10
N LEU A 206 -15.75 2.20 15.50
CA LEU A 206 -15.71 3.20 16.57
C LEU A 206 -15.07 2.71 17.89
N PRO A 207 -15.33 1.48 18.38
CA PRO A 207 -14.70 1.00 19.61
C PRO A 207 -13.17 0.94 19.50
N SER A 208 -12.65 0.42 18.37
CA SER A 208 -11.22 0.38 18.10
C SER A 208 -10.62 1.77 17.94
N ILE A 209 -11.31 2.67 17.22
CA ILE A 209 -10.89 4.06 17.01
C ILE A 209 -10.78 4.79 18.36
N ARG A 210 -11.78 4.63 19.24
CA ARG A 210 -11.79 5.26 20.57
C ARG A 210 -10.65 4.75 21.44
N THR A 211 -10.39 3.44 21.39
CA THR A 211 -9.25 2.84 22.11
C THR A 211 -7.93 3.44 21.64
N GLY A 212 -7.70 3.45 20.31
CA GLY A 212 -6.48 4.05 19.75
C GLY A 212 -6.35 5.55 20.05
N MET A 213 -7.46 6.28 20.20
CA MET A 213 -7.42 7.71 20.53
C MET A 213 -6.98 7.93 21.97
N ASN A 214 -7.50 7.12 22.91
CA ASN A 214 -7.07 7.15 24.30
C ASN A 214 -5.59 6.79 24.44
N ASP A 215 -5.14 5.76 23.72
CA ASP A 215 -3.73 5.33 23.67
C ASP A 215 -2.79 6.48 23.26
N ILE A 216 -3.19 7.27 22.25
CA ILE A 216 -2.40 8.43 21.80
C ILE A 216 -2.39 9.55 22.84
N ILE A 217 -3.53 9.86 23.47
CA ILE A 217 -3.64 10.95 24.44
C ILE A 217 -2.79 10.67 25.69
N ILE A 218 -2.76 9.42 26.14
CA ILE A 218 -2.02 9.00 27.34
C ILE A 218 -0.52 8.79 27.05
N SER A 219 -0.12 8.76 25.77
CA SER A 219 1.27 8.52 25.38
C SER A 219 2.25 9.59 25.91
N PRO A 220 3.55 9.25 26.05
CA PRO A 220 4.54 10.17 26.59
C PRO A 220 4.58 11.50 25.84
N HIS A 221 4.74 12.58 26.60
CA HIS A 221 4.83 13.93 26.10
C HIS A 221 6.17 14.19 25.41
N LEU A 222 6.14 15.04 24.39
CA LEU A 222 7.31 15.41 23.61
C LEU A 222 8.31 16.19 24.49
N GLN A 223 9.55 15.73 24.50
CA GLN A 223 10.65 16.40 25.18
C GLN A 223 11.58 17.01 24.13
N ILE A 224 11.69 18.35 24.12
CA ILE A 224 12.64 19.08 23.26
C ILE A 224 13.58 19.86 24.15
N ALA A 225 14.89 19.63 24.01
CA ALA A 225 15.93 20.35 24.75
C ALA A 225 15.69 20.41 26.28
N GLY A 226 15.16 19.32 26.87
CA GLY A 226 14.87 19.22 28.31
C GLY A 226 13.54 19.85 28.76
N THR A 227 12.76 20.44 27.84
CA THR A 227 11.43 20.99 28.15
C THR A 227 10.31 20.01 27.77
N HIS A 228 9.37 19.80 28.70
CA HIS A 228 8.17 19.00 28.47
C HIS A 228 7.13 19.82 27.74
N ILE A 229 6.86 19.48 26.49
CA ILE A 229 5.78 20.08 25.72
C ILE A 229 4.52 19.24 25.95
N PRO A 230 3.35 19.83 26.25
CA PRO A 230 2.10 19.10 26.50
C PRO A 230 1.48 18.57 25.20
N VAL A 231 2.30 17.94 24.35
CA VAL A 231 1.91 17.29 23.10
C VAL A 231 2.41 15.86 23.14
N PRO A 232 1.54 14.84 23.05
CA PRO A 232 1.96 13.45 23.05
C PRO A 232 2.78 13.11 21.79
N VAL A 233 3.89 12.39 21.95
CA VAL A 233 4.78 12.00 20.83
C VAL A 233 4.02 11.17 19.79
N ALA A 234 3.12 10.28 20.24
CA ALA A 234 2.29 9.47 19.35
C ALA A 234 1.37 10.34 18.47
N ALA A 235 0.94 11.52 18.95
CA ALA A 235 0.14 12.45 18.16
C ALA A 235 0.97 13.07 17.03
N CYS A 236 2.24 13.44 17.29
CA CYS A 236 3.16 13.92 16.26
C CYS A 236 3.42 12.84 15.19
N LYS A 237 3.60 11.59 15.61
CA LYS A 237 3.74 10.44 14.70
C LYS A 237 2.48 10.21 13.87
N LEU A 238 1.29 10.32 14.47
CA LEU A 238 0.02 10.22 13.75
C LEU A 238 -0.10 11.30 12.66
N VAL A 239 0.28 12.55 12.95
CA VAL A 239 0.30 13.64 11.95
C VAL A 239 1.26 13.31 10.81
N LEU A 240 2.46 12.79 11.13
CA LEU A 240 3.42 12.38 10.11
C LEU A 240 2.87 11.26 9.21
N ILE A 241 2.16 10.29 9.80
CA ILE A 241 1.47 9.22 9.07
C ILE A 241 0.42 9.80 8.13
N ILE A 242 -0.43 10.73 8.61
CA ILE A 242 -1.46 11.38 7.80
C ILE A 242 -0.84 12.09 6.58
N ILE A 243 0.28 12.80 6.76
CA ILE A 243 0.98 13.50 5.68
C ILE A 243 1.50 12.50 4.63
N PHE A 244 2.27 11.50 5.04
CA PHE A 244 2.81 10.51 4.11
C PHE A 244 1.72 9.67 3.44
N GLN A 245 0.68 9.31 4.18
CA GLN A 245 -0.45 8.56 3.67
C GLN A 245 -1.24 9.38 2.65
N TRP A 246 -1.44 10.68 2.87
CA TRP A 246 -2.04 11.58 1.87
C TRP A 246 -1.19 11.66 0.60
N ILE A 247 0.14 11.83 0.73
CA ILE A 247 1.06 11.81 -0.42
C ILE A 247 0.94 10.47 -1.16
N CYS A 248 0.92 9.35 -0.44
CA CYS A 248 0.76 8.01 -1.00
C CYS A 248 -0.55 7.89 -1.79
N ILE A 249 -1.69 8.15 -1.15
CA ILE A 249 -3.03 8.02 -1.75
C ILE A 249 -3.15 8.90 -2.99
N LYS A 250 -2.77 10.18 -2.89
CA LYS A 250 -2.84 11.11 -4.01
C LYS A 250 -2.09 10.59 -5.23
N ASN A 251 -0.86 10.09 -5.02
CA ASN A 251 -0.06 9.58 -6.13
C ASN A 251 -0.53 8.21 -6.63
N VAL A 252 -1.11 7.35 -5.78
CA VAL A 252 -1.75 6.10 -6.22
C VAL A 252 -2.95 6.39 -7.12
N TYR A 253 -3.85 7.30 -6.73
CA TYR A 253 -4.99 7.70 -7.57
C TYR A 253 -4.52 8.33 -8.89
N ARG A 254 -3.47 9.15 -8.84
CA ARG A 254 -2.83 9.69 -10.05
C ARG A 254 -2.21 8.60 -10.92
N LEU A 255 -1.58 7.60 -10.31
CA LEU A 255 -0.99 6.47 -11.01
C LEU A 255 -2.10 5.70 -11.75
N THR A 256 -3.18 5.35 -11.06
CA THR A 256 -4.34 4.63 -11.64
C THR A 256 -4.99 5.38 -12.80
N SER A 257 -4.91 6.72 -12.86
CA SER A 257 -5.46 7.48 -13.99
C SER A 257 -4.53 7.57 -15.20
N VAL A 258 -3.22 7.36 -15.03
CA VAL A 258 -2.22 7.47 -16.09
C VAL A 258 -1.62 6.13 -16.53
N THR A 259 -1.93 5.05 -15.83
CA THR A 259 -1.44 3.70 -16.12
C THR A 259 -2.51 2.64 -15.90
N ASP A 260 -2.23 1.40 -16.29
CA ASP A 260 -3.16 0.28 -16.11
C ASP A 260 -3.11 -0.30 -14.68
N SER A 261 -4.14 -1.07 -14.32
CA SER A 261 -4.23 -1.68 -12.99
C SER A 261 -3.04 -2.60 -12.67
N LEU A 262 -2.41 -3.20 -13.68
CA LEU A 262 -1.29 -4.12 -13.48
C LEU A 262 -0.03 -3.34 -13.08
N ASN A 263 0.24 -2.20 -13.70
CA ASN A 263 1.34 -1.30 -13.36
C ASN A 263 1.15 -0.68 -11.97
N VAL A 264 -0.08 -0.31 -11.58
CA VAL A 264 -0.37 0.12 -10.20
C VAL A 264 -0.05 -1.00 -9.21
N THR A 265 -0.46 -2.23 -9.53
CA THR A 265 -0.19 -3.41 -8.70
C THR A 265 1.31 -3.70 -8.61
N LEU A 266 2.07 -3.53 -9.68
CA LEU A 266 3.53 -3.65 -9.68
C LEU A 266 4.18 -2.62 -8.76
N VAL A 267 3.87 -1.33 -8.92
CA VAL A 267 4.46 -0.26 -8.10
C VAL A 267 4.16 -0.44 -6.63
N THR A 268 2.94 -0.83 -6.28
CA THR A 268 2.55 -1.10 -4.89
C THR A 268 3.19 -2.37 -4.33
N THR A 269 3.48 -3.37 -5.18
CA THR A 269 4.24 -4.57 -4.80
C THR A 269 5.70 -4.23 -4.56
N LEU A 270 6.33 -3.44 -5.45
CA LEU A 270 7.71 -2.98 -5.30
C LEU A 270 7.89 -2.14 -4.04
N ARG A 271 6.93 -1.29 -3.69
CA ARG A 271 6.93 -0.59 -2.40
C ARG A 271 7.08 -1.55 -1.22
N LYS A 272 6.23 -2.58 -1.15
CA LYS A 272 6.23 -3.55 -0.04
C LYS A 272 7.57 -4.28 0.02
N PHE A 273 8.06 -4.70 -1.14
CA PHE A 273 9.36 -5.35 -1.27
C PHE A 273 10.50 -4.45 -0.79
N LEU A 274 10.58 -3.21 -1.28
CA LEU A 274 11.61 -2.25 -0.85
C LEU A 274 11.55 -1.96 0.65
N SER A 275 10.36 -1.84 1.22
CA SER A 275 10.20 -1.64 2.67
C SER A 275 10.77 -2.82 3.45
N LEU A 276 10.48 -4.06 3.00
CA LEU A 276 11.03 -5.27 3.61
C LEU A 276 12.55 -5.37 3.42
N SER A 277 13.06 -5.10 2.23
CA SER A 277 14.51 -5.13 1.96
C SER A 277 15.26 -4.12 2.81
N LEU A 278 14.75 -2.88 2.94
CA LEU A 278 15.33 -1.87 3.81
C LEU A 278 15.27 -2.32 5.28
N SER A 279 14.17 -2.92 5.72
CA SER A 279 14.06 -3.46 7.08
C SER A 279 15.15 -4.51 7.37
N VAL A 280 15.43 -5.43 6.44
CA VAL A 280 16.50 -6.43 6.63
C VAL A 280 17.88 -5.77 6.67
N ILE A 281 18.13 -4.80 5.79
CA ILE A 281 19.42 -4.11 5.69
C ILE A 281 19.70 -3.22 6.92
N PHE A 282 18.68 -2.54 7.45
CA PHE A 282 18.86 -1.57 8.53
C PHE A 282 18.74 -2.18 9.94
N PHE A 283 17.99 -3.27 10.14
CA PHE A 283 17.74 -3.83 11.48
C PHE A 283 18.68 -4.97 11.89
N ASP A 284 19.96 -4.91 11.50
CA ASP A 284 21.02 -5.83 11.95
C ASP A 284 20.72 -7.33 11.74
N ASN A 285 19.83 -7.62 10.79
CA ASN A 285 19.53 -8.99 10.38
C ASN A 285 20.65 -9.52 9.49
N ARG A 286 20.93 -10.82 9.57
CA ARG A 286 21.94 -11.46 8.71
C ARG A 286 21.50 -11.40 7.26
N PHE A 287 22.04 -10.45 6.50
CA PHE A 287 21.84 -10.38 5.06
C PHE A 287 22.65 -11.48 4.37
N THR A 288 21.94 -12.44 3.78
CA THR A 288 22.55 -13.62 3.13
C THR A 288 22.65 -13.45 1.61
N ILE A 289 23.41 -14.33 0.97
CA ILE A 289 23.54 -14.35 -0.50
C ILE A 289 22.17 -14.57 -1.17
N ILE A 290 21.28 -15.35 -0.54
CA ILE A 290 19.93 -15.62 -1.04
C ILE A 290 19.09 -14.34 -1.07
N HIS A 291 19.18 -13.47 -0.04
CA HIS A 291 18.54 -12.15 -0.08
C HIS A 291 19.03 -11.30 -1.26
N GLY A 292 20.34 -11.32 -1.53
CA GLY A 292 20.95 -10.64 -2.68
C GLY A 292 20.45 -11.17 -4.02
N ALA A 293 20.41 -12.49 -4.19
CA ALA A 293 19.89 -13.14 -5.39
C ALA A 293 18.39 -12.85 -5.59
N ALA A 294 17.60 -12.90 -4.52
CA ALA A 294 16.17 -12.58 -4.56
C ALA A 294 15.92 -11.11 -4.94
N PHE A 295 16.70 -10.17 -4.41
CA PHE A 295 16.67 -8.77 -4.81
C PHE A 295 17.03 -8.56 -6.29
N LEU A 296 18.04 -9.28 -6.78
CA LEU A 296 18.39 -9.29 -8.20
C LEU A 296 17.24 -9.81 -9.07
N LEU A 297 16.57 -10.89 -8.66
CA LEU A 297 15.43 -11.43 -9.41
C LEU A 297 14.28 -10.42 -9.49
N VAL A 298 13.90 -9.78 -8.38
CA VAL A 298 12.82 -8.77 -8.38
C VAL A 298 13.19 -7.58 -9.26
N THR A 299 14.43 -7.10 -9.19
CA THR A 299 14.90 -5.96 -10.00
C THR A 299 14.96 -6.31 -11.49
N LEU A 300 15.50 -7.48 -11.86
CA LEU A 300 15.52 -7.96 -13.24
C LEU A 300 14.13 -8.21 -13.79
N GLY A 301 13.26 -8.87 -13.03
CA GLY A 301 11.87 -9.09 -13.43
C GLY A 301 11.13 -7.76 -13.65
N THR A 302 11.37 -6.76 -12.80
CA THR A 302 10.83 -5.40 -12.99
C THR A 302 11.39 -4.71 -14.23
N PHE A 303 12.68 -4.90 -14.50
CA PHE A 303 13.34 -4.37 -15.69
C PHE A 303 12.73 -4.97 -16.97
N PHE A 304 12.63 -6.30 -17.05
CA PHE A 304 12.04 -6.99 -18.20
C PHE A 304 10.54 -6.74 -18.34
N TYR A 305 9.84 -6.46 -17.25
CA TYR A 305 8.42 -6.12 -17.31
C TYR A 305 8.18 -4.83 -18.11
N ASN A 306 9.16 -3.93 -18.15
CA ASN A 306 8.97 -2.59 -18.69
C ASN A 306 10.22 -2.03 -19.39
N ASP A 307 10.35 -2.29 -20.69
CA ASP A 307 11.37 -1.62 -21.54
C ASP A 307 11.28 -0.08 -21.47
N SER A 308 10.09 0.47 -21.18
CA SER A 308 9.85 1.92 -21.17
C SER A 308 10.06 2.62 -19.81
N LEU A 309 9.98 1.92 -18.68
CA LEU A 309 10.14 2.52 -17.34
C LEU A 309 11.61 2.81 -17.01
N PHE A 310 12.50 1.87 -17.35
CA PHE A 310 13.93 1.99 -17.06
C PHE A 310 14.75 2.66 -18.16
N ALA A 311 14.29 2.66 -19.43
CA ALA A 311 14.90 3.48 -20.49
C ALA A 311 14.95 4.98 -20.09
N TRP A 312 13.98 5.44 -19.29
CA TRP A 312 13.98 6.79 -18.73
C TRP A 312 14.73 6.95 -17.39
N LEU A 313 14.76 5.93 -16.52
CA LEU A 313 15.63 5.97 -15.32
C LEU A 313 17.10 6.07 -15.72
N ARG A 314 17.48 5.39 -16.82
CA ARG A 314 18.80 5.50 -17.46
C ARG A 314 19.05 6.90 -18.02
N SER A 315 18.09 7.49 -18.74
CA SER A 315 18.24 8.86 -19.25
C SER A 315 18.27 9.94 -18.16
N SER A 316 17.62 9.71 -17.01
CA SER A 316 17.66 10.60 -15.85
C SER A 316 18.99 10.51 -15.07
N TRP A 317 19.57 9.32 -14.97
CA TRP A 317 20.91 9.12 -14.43
C TRP A 317 21.97 9.82 -15.31
N ASP A 318 21.87 9.67 -16.63
CA ASP A 318 22.78 10.33 -17.58
C ASP A 318 22.59 11.85 -17.61
N GLY A 319 21.35 12.35 -17.46
CA GLY A 319 21.05 13.78 -17.33
C GLY A 319 21.60 14.40 -16.03
N SER A 320 21.60 13.63 -14.93
CA SER A 320 22.18 14.06 -13.65
C SER A 320 23.71 13.98 -13.62
N ALA A 321 24.31 13.05 -14.36
CA ALA A 321 25.77 12.96 -14.54
C ALA A 321 26.31 14.08 -15.44
N LYS A 322 25.55 14.53 -16.45
CA LYS A 322 25.92 15.71 -17.27
C LYS A 322 25.82 17.03 -16.51
N LYS A 323 24.85 17.18 -15.60
CA LYS A 323 24.73 18.37 -14.71
C LYS A 323 25.79 18.46 -13.61
N LYS A 324 26.53 17.39 -13.32
CA LYS A 324 27.68 17.41 -12.39
C LYS A 324 29.03 17.69 -13.07
N LYS A 325 29.04 17.90 -14.40
CA LYS A 325 30.23 18.20 -15.21
C LYS A 325 30.19 19.61 -15.85
N GLN A 326 29.25 20.45 -15.44
CA GLN A 326 29.22 21.89 -15.70
C GLN A 326 29.27 22.61 -14.35
#